data_AF-A0A930SU87-F1
#
_entry.id   AF-A0A930SU87-F1
#
_cell.length_a   1.000
_cell.length_b   1.000
_cell.length_c   1.000
_cell.angle_alpha   90.00
_cell.angle_beta   90.00
_cell.angle_gamma   90.00
#
_symmetry.space_group_name_H-M   'P 1'
#
loop_
_entity.id
_entity.type
_entity.pdbx_description
1 polymer ?
#
loop_
_entity_poly.entity_id
_entity_poly.type
_entity_poly.pdbx_seq_one_letter_code
_entity_poly.pdbx_strand_id
1 'polypeptide(L)'
;MSEADSAQNWDHLQDWEQDDGPVKIKVFEQDVLLYFPYHPEAVAAVKALDEADYAAHDKSWTLHVTEANQRQVAGLIAHLEQLFAEAEVLEAEARQRRQDIAPLVLSQLQARFEHPRLELGAEDEHITVRFPYHVKAVNAIKKVDGRIWDGDEKCWRLPCDQERQIRSALAKILKQLQTGR
;
A
#
# COMPACT_ATOMS: atom_id res chain seq x y z
N MET A 1 -7.91 11.12 -54.65
CA MET A 1 -7.14 10.16 -53.85
C MET A 1 -7.92 9.96 -52.57
N SER A 2 -8.76 8.94 -52.55
CA SER A 2 -9.53 8.53 -51.38
C SER A 2 -8.64 7.58 -50.58
N GLU A 3 -7.99 8.11 -49.54
CA GLU A 3 -7.50 7.29 -48.43
C GLU A 3 -8.73 6.62 -47.82
N ALA A 4 -9.02 5.42 -48.27
CA ALA A 4 -9.87 4.52 -47.54
C ALA A 4 -9.08 4.15 -46.28
N ASP A 5 -9.34 4.87 -45.19
CA ASP A 5 -9.02 4.47 -43.83
C ASP A 5 -9.43 3.02 -43.69
N SER A 6 -8.45 2.13 -43.81
CA SER A 6 -8.64 0.74 -43.47
C SER A 6 -8.74 0.75 -41.96
N ALA A 7 -9.97 0.70 -41.45
CA ALA A 7 -10.23 0.54 -40.02
C ALA A 7 -9.47 -0.73 -39.57
N GLN A 8 -8.28 -0.52 -39.02
CA GLN A 8 -7.45 -1.60 -38.53
C GLN A 8 -8.19 -2.23 -37.35
N ASN A 9 -8.31 -3.55 -37.40
CA ASN A 9 -9.00 -4.28 -36.35
C ASN A 9 -8.09 -4.39 -35.11
N TRP A 10 -8.45 -3.64 -34.06
CA TRP A 10 -7.79 -3.63 -32.74
C TRP A 10 -8.46 -4.56 -31.72
N ASP A 11 -9.39 -5.43 -32.14
CA ASP A 11 -10.12 -6.37 -31.25
C ASP A 11 -9.16 -7.24 -30.43
N HIS A 12 -7.97 -7.54 -30.96
CA HIS A 12 -6.94 -8.33 -30.26
C HIS A 12 -6.36 -7.63 -29.02
N LEU A 13 -6.56 -6.32 -28.84
CA LEU A 13 -6.19 -5.64 -27.60
C LEU A 13 -7.12 -6.02 -26.44
N GLN A 14 -8.35 -6.47 -26.72
CA GLN A 14 -9.29 -6.92 -25.67
C GLN A 14 -8.76 -8.15 -24.91
N ASP A 15 -7.83 -8.90 -25.50
CA ASP A 15 -7.14 -10.00 -24.82
C ASP A 15 -6.27 -9.53 -23.63
N TRP A 16 -5.99 -8.22 -23.52
CA TRP A 16 -5.27 -7.63 -22.39
C TRP A 16 -6.20 -7.15 -21.27
N GLU A 17 -7.52 -7.13 -21.48
CA GLU A 17 -8.45 -6.65 -20.47
C GLU A 17 -8.42 -7.55 -19.23
N GLN A 18 -8.25 -6.93 -18.06
CA GLN A 18 -8.11 -7.62 -16.78
C GLN A 18 -8.66 -6.77 -15.65
N ASP A 19 -9.74 -7.22 -15.02
CA ASP A 19 -10.40 -6.52 -13.91
C ASP A 19 -9.85 -6.89 -12.51
N ASP A 20 -9.09 -7.98 -12.44
CA ASP A 20 -8.57 -8.57 -11.21
C ASP A 20 -7.03 -8.52 -11.12
N GLY A 21 -6.48 -8.71 -9.93
CA GLY A 21 -5.03 -8.69 -9.71
C GLY A 21 -4.47 -7.29 -9.41
N PRO A 22 -3.12 -7.20 -9.27
CA PRO A 22 -2.47 -5.98 -8.80
C PRO A 22 -2.37 -4.88 -9.88
N VAL A 23 -2.46 -5.25 -11.15
CA VAL A 23 -2.55 -4.35 -12.29
C VAL A 23 -3.88 -4.61 -12.96
N LYS A 24 -4.77 -3.63 -12.93
CA LYS A 24 -6.04 -3.68 -13.68
C LYS A 24 -5.86 -2.99 -15.01
N ILE A 25 -6.41 -3.59 -16.05
CA ILE A 25 -6.23 -3.18 -17.43
C ILE A 25 -7.60 -3.03 -18.06
N LYS A 26 -7.87 -1.85 -18.63
CA LYS A 26 -9.06 -1.59 -19.43
C LYS A 26 -8.66 -1.14 -20.82
N VAL A 27 -9.39 -1.58 -21.83
CA VAL A 27 -9.04 -1.34 -23.23
C VAL A 27 -10.18 -0.60 -23.92
N PHE A 28 -9.88 0.57 -24.47
CA PHE A 28 -10.83 1.43 -25.19
C PHE A 28 -10.24 1.77 -26.55
N GLU A 29 -10.70 1.08 -27.60
CA GLU A 29 -10.17 1.24 -28.96
C GLU A 29 -8.66 0.99 -29.01
N GLN A 30 -7.84 2.05 -29.08
CA GLN A 30 -6.38 2.01 -29.09
C GLN A 30 -5.76 2.40 -27.74
N ASP A 31 -6.56 2.82 -26.77
CA ASP A 31 -6.08 3.26 -25.48
C ASP A 31 -6.16 2.15 -24.45
N VAL A 32 -5.04 1.91 -23.77
CA VAL A 32 -4.93 0.97 -22.66
C VAL A 32 -4.80 1.77 -21.36
N LEU A 33 -5.74 1.58 -20.45
CA LEU A 33 -5.74 2.20 -19.14
C LEU A 33 -5.23 1.22 -18.09
N LEU A 34 -4.17 1.61 -17.38
CA LEU A 34 -3.57 0.83 -16.32
C LEU A 34 -3.90 1.43 -14.95
N TYR A 35 -4.31 0.58 -14.02
CA TYR A 35 -4.53 0.93 -12.61
C TYR A 35 -3.67 0.01 -11.74
N PHE A 36 -2.80 0.60 -10.93
CA PHE A 36 -1.97 -0.16 -10.00
C PHE A 36 -1.61 0.69 -8.76
N PRO A 37 -1.32 0.05 -7.61
CA PRO A 37 -0.83 0.76 -6.43
C PRO A 37 0.45 1.54 -6.72
N TYR A 38 0.68 2.67 -6.06
CA TYR A 38 1.90 3.42 -6.28
C TYR A 38 3.15 2.57 -5.97
N HIS A 39 3.95 2.31 -7.01
CA HIS A 39 5.25 1.67 -6.90
C HIS A 39 6.26 2.50 -7.71
N PRO A 40 7.36 3.01 -7.11
CA PRO A 40 8.27 3.93 -7.79
C PRO A 40 8.85 3.39 -9.11
N GLU A 41 9.22 2.11 -9.12
CA GLU A 41 9.76 1.44 -10.30
C GLU A 41 8.70 1.23 -11.39
N ALA A 42 7.46 0.86 -11.02
CA ALA A 42 6.35 0.76 -11.96
C ALA A 42 6.08 2.11 -12.62
N VAL A 43 6.00 3.18 -11.82
CA VAL A 43 5.80 4.54 -12.31
C VAL A 43 6.94 4.97 -13.23
N ALA A 44 8.19 4.62 -12.91
CA ALA A 44 9.32 4.90 -13.79
C ALA A 44 9.23 4.13 -15.12
N ALA A 45 8.82 2.86 -15.08
CA ALA A 45 8.63 2.03 -16.26
C ALA A 45 7.52 2.57 -17.17
N VAL A 46 6.37 2.97 -16.62
CA VAL A 46 5.28 3.57 -17.41
C VAL A 46 5.71 4.89 -18.03
N LYS A 47 6.38 5.77 -17.27
CA LYS A 47 6.89 7.06 -17.76
C LYS A 47 7.97 6.95 -18.84
N ALA A 48 8.57 5.78 -19.01
CA ALA A 48 9.58 5.54 -20.03
C ALA A 48 8.95 5.27 -21.41
N LEU A 49 7.65 5.00 -21.48
CA LEU A 49 6.92 4.95 -22.74
C LEU A 49 6.61 6.37 -23.22
N ASP A 50 6.84 6.62 -24.51
CA ASP A 50 6.37 7.82 -25.16
C ASP A 50 4.84 7.86 -25.09
N GLU A 51 4.28 9.05 -24.85
CA GLU A 51 2.83 9.33 -24.80
C GLU A 51 2.07 8.74 -23.59
N ALA A 52 2.76 8.21 -22.57
CA ALA A 52 2.10 7.83 -21.32
C ALA A 52 1.56 9.06 -20.57
N ASP A 53 0.25 9.10 -20.34
CA ASP A 53 -0.41 10.18 -19.60
C ASP A 53 -1.00 9.69 -18.27
N TYR A 54 -0.93 10.54 -17.24
CA TYR A 54 -1.45 10.22 -15.90
C TYR A 54 -2.72 11.02 -15.60
N ALA A 55 -3.82 10.29 -15.43
CA ALA A 55 -5.10 10.85 -15.05
C ALA A 55 -5.22 10.91 -13.50
N ALA A 56 -5.08 12.11 -12.93
CA ALA A 56 -5.11 12.27 -11.47
C ALA A 56 -6.50 12.02 -10.82
N HIS A 57 -7.58 12.08 -11.60
CA HIS A 57 -8.95 12.01 -11.08
C HIS A 57 -9.37 10.59 -10.71
N ASP A 58 -8.89 9.59 -11.46
CA ASP A 58 -9.13 8.16 -11.27
C ASP A 58 -7.84 7.38 -10.93
N LYS A 59 -6.68 8.07 -10.97
CA LYS A 59 -5.35 7.54 -10.71
C LYS A 59 -4.93 6.45 -11.72
N SER A 60 -5.36 6.59 -12.97
CA SER A 60 -4.97 5.69 -14.06
C SER A 60 -3.82 6.24 -14.91
N TRP A 61 -3.13 5.34 -15.59
CA TRP A 61 -2.21 5.66 -16.68
C TRP A 61 -2.85 5.30 -18.00
N THR A 62 -2.86 6.21 -18.96
CA THR A 62 -3.36 5.96 -20.31
C THR A 62 -2.17 5.77 -21.26
N LEU A 63 -2.20 4.69 -22.03
CA LEU A 63 -1.20 4.33 -23.03
C LEU A 63 -1.87 4.23 -24.39
N HIS A 64 -1.46 5.07 -25.34
CA HIS A 64 -1.93 4.97 -26.72
C HIS A 64 -1.16 3.89 -27.47
N VAL A 65 -1.86 2.88 -27.99
CA VAL A 65 -1.27 1.73 -28.67
C VAL A 65 -1.26 1.97 -30.18
N THR A 66 -0.07 1.87 -30.76
CA THR A 66 0.20 1.92 -32.19
C THR A 66 0.89 0.64 -32.62
N GLU A 67 0.93 0.35 -33.93
CA GLU A 67 1.69 -0.80 -34.45
C GLU A 67 3.18 -0.75 -34.05
N ALA A 68 3.74 0.46 -33.94
CA ALA A 68 5.14 0.67 -33.63
C ALA A 68 5.47 0.37 -32.16
N ASN A 69 4.54 0.63 -31.23
CA ASN A 69 4.79 0.50 -29.79
C ASN A 69 4.07 -0.69 -29.13
N GLN A 70 3.17 -1.39 -29.81
CA GLN A 70 2.36 -2.47 -29.23
C GLN A 70 3.19 -3.49 -28.44
N ARG A 71 4.32 -3.93 -28.98
CA ARG A 71 5.23 -4.87 -28.29
C ARG A 71 5.84 -4.28 -27.01
N GLN A 72 6.11 -2.98 -26.99
CA GLN A 72 6.63 -2.29 -25.82
C GLN A 72 5.56 -2.19 -24.74
N VAL A 73 4.32 -1.84 -25.12
CA VAL A 73 3.17 -1.79 -24.20
C VAL A 73 2.90 -3.17 -23.60
N ALA A 74 2.85 -4.23 -24.42
CA ALA A 74 2.69 -5.60 -23.94
C ALA A 74 3.82 -6.01 -22.98
N GLY A 75 5.07 -5.67 -23.31
CA GLY A 75 6.24 -5.93 -22.45
C GLY A 75 6.19 -5.17 -21.12
N LEU A 76 5.70 -3.92 -21.13
CA LEU A 76 5.47 -3.15 -19.92
C LEU A 76 4.42 -3.82 -19.03
N ILE A 77 3.27 -4.23 -19.60
CA ILE A 77 2.20 -4.89 -18.85
C ILE A 77 2.75 -6.13 -18.12
N ALA A 78 3.42 -7.03 -18.86
CA ALA A 78 4.01 -8.23 -18.27
C ALA A 78 5.06 -7.92 -17.20
N HIS A 79 5.87 -6.87 -17.39
CA HIS A 79 6.84 -6.42 -16.40
C HIS A 79 6.16 -5.91 -15.12
N LEU A 80 5.08 -5.12 -15.25
CA LEU A 80 4.32 -4.63 -14.11
C LEU A 80 3.70 -5.78 -13.31
N GLU A 81 3.07 -6.74 -13.99
CA GLU A 81 2.49 -7.93 -13.35
C GLU A 81 3.54 -8.71 -12.56
N GLN A 82 4.71 -8.97 -13.16
CA GLN A 82 5.82 -9.64 -12.48
C GLN A 82 6.29 -8.86 -11.26
N LEU A 83 6.48 -7.55 -11.40
CA LEU A 83 6.93 -6.69 -10.33
C LEU A 83 5.97 -6.69 -9.13
N PHE A 84 4.65 -6.64 -9.38
CA PHE A 84 3.68 -6.69 -8.29
C PHE A 84 3.51 -8.08 -7.70
N ALA A 85 3.66 -9.15 -8.48
CA ALA A 85 3.67 -10.51 -7.95
C ALA A 85 4.85 -10.73 -7.00
N GLU A 86 6.05 -10.25 -7.36
CA GLU A 86 7.23 -10.30 -6.48
C GLU A 86 7.03 -9.47 -5.20
N ALA A 87 6.46 -8.27 -5.33
CA ALA A 87 6.14 -7.42 -4.18
C ALA A 87 5.12 -8.08 -3.24
N GLU A 88 4.12 -8.78 -3.77
CA GLU A 88 3.14 -9.52 -2.97
C GLU A 88 3.77 -10.67 -2.19
N VAL A 89 4.67 -11.44 -2.81
CA VAL A 89 5.41 -12.52 -2.13
C VAL A 89 6.25 -11.94 -0.97
N LEU A 90 7.00 -10.87 -1.22
CA LEU A 90 7.81 -10.21 -0.20
C LEU A 90 6.97 -9.65 0.95
N GLU A 91 5.82 -9.05 0.65
CA GLU A 91 4.90 -8.53 1.67
C GLU A 91 4.23 -9.67 2.46
N ALA A 92 3.90 -10.80 1.81
CA ALA A 92 3.37 -11.98 2.49
C ALA A 92 4.40 -12.57 3.48
N GLU A 93 5.67 -12.67 3.07
CA GLU A 93 6.76 -13.08 3.97
C GLU A 93 6.99 -12.08 5.10
N ALA A 94 6.92 -10.77 4.83
CA ALA A 94 7.00 -9.73 5.85
C ALA A 94 5.85 -9.83 6.85
N ARG A 95 4.61 -10.01 6.37
CA ARG A 95 3.41 -10.23 7.18
C ARG A 95 3.56 -11.44 8.08
N GLN A 96 3.99 -12.58 7.53
CA GLN A 96 4.20 -13.78 8.33
C GLN A 96 5.26 -13.55 9.43
N ARG A 97 6.40 -12.94 9.08
CA ARG A 97 7.42 -12.58 10.09
C ARG A 97 6.87 -11.67 11.17
N ARG A 98 6.03 -10.69 10.82
CA ARG A 98 5.39 -9.80 11.79
C ARG A 98 4.47 -10.59 12.73
N GLN A 99 3.63 -11.46 12.21
CA GLN A 99 2.77 -12.34 13.02
C GLN A 99 3.60 -13.18 14.02
N ASP A 100 4.72 -13.74 13.55
CA ASP A 100 5.58 -14.58 14.39
C ASP A 100 6.24 -13.80 15.54
N ILE A 101 6.64 -12.53 15.31
CA ILE A 101 7.31 -11.71 16.33
C ILE A 101 6.35 -10.91 17.22
N ALA A 102 5.09 -10.72 16.83
CA ALA A 102 4.14 -9.87 17.55
C ALA A 102 3.97 -10.28 19.03
N PRO A 103 3.86 -11.57 19.42
CA PRO A 103 3.77 -11.97 20.82
C PRO A 103 5.03 -11.64 21.63
N LEU A 104 6.21 -11.78 21.02
CA LEU A 104 7.48 -11.46 21.67
C LEU A 104 7.59 -9.95 21.91
N VAL A 105 7.26 -9.15 20.89
CA VAL A 105 7.26 -7.69 20.98
C VAL A 105 6.27 -7.24 22.07
N LEU A 106 5.05 -7.78 22.08
CA LEU A 106 4.05 -7.48 23.11
C LEU A 106 4.59 -7.73 24.52
N SER A 107 5.16 -8.91 24.76
CA SER A 107 5.71 -9.29 26.07
C SER A 107 6.78 -8.29 26.55
N GLN A 108 7.68 -7.89 25.65
CA GLN A 108 8.72 -6.90 25.97
C GLN A 108 8.14 -5.50 26.26
N LEU A 109 7.10 -5.09 25.55
CA LEU A 109 6.42 -3.82 25.78
C LEU A 109 5.67 -3.84 27.11
N GLN A 110 4.90 -4.89 27.39
CA GLN A 110 4.16 -5.03 28.65
C GLN A 110 5.09 -5.03 29.86
N ALA A 111 6.24 -5.73 29.80
CA ALA A 111 7.23 -5.74 30.87
C ALA A 111 7.81 -4.34 31.17
N ARG A 112 7.75 -3.41 30.22
CA ARG A 112 8.34 -2.06 30.35
C ARG A 112 7.33 -0.94 30.56
N PHE A 113 6.10 -1.08 30.06
CA PHE A 113 5.13 0.00 29.96
C PHE A 113 3.81 -0.31 30.68
N GLU A 114 3.88 -0.90 31.87
CA GLU A 114 2.69 -1.18 32.67
C GLU A 114 2.06 0.10 33.24
N HIS A 115 0.76 0.33 32.98
CA HIS A 115 0.00 1.43 33.56
C HIS A 115 -1.52 1.15 33.53
N PRO A 116 -2.30 1.48 34.59
CA PRO A 116 -3.74 1.15 34.67
C PRO A 116 -4.64 1.78 33.59
N ARG A 117 -4.12 2.76 32.85
CA ARG A 117 -4.84 3.48 31.77
C ARG A 117 -4.20 3.25 30.39
N LEU A 118 -3.33 2.26 30.28
CA LEU A 118 -2.69 1.85 29.04
C LEU A 118 -2.87 0.35 28.89
N GLU A 119 -3.60 -0.06 27.86
CA GLU A 119 -3.78 -1.45 27.51
C GLU A 119 -2.97 -1.75 26.25
N LEU A 120 -2.23 -2.85 26.29
CA LEU A 120 -1.43 -3.36 25.19
C LEU A 120 -1.88 -4.79 24.87
N GLY A 121 -2.10 -5.07 23.60
CA GLY A 121 -2.39 -6.41 23.08
C GLY A 121 -1.66 -6.67 21.76
N ALA A 122 -1.86 -7.87 21.22
CA ALA A 122 -1.38 -8.26 19.89
C ALA A 122 -2.53 -8.88 19.12
N GLU A 123 -2.64 -8.51 17.85
CA GLU A 123 -3.66 -9.01 16.93
C GLU A 123 -3.03 -9.08 15.54
N ASP A 124 -2.96 -10.29 14.98
CA ASP A 124 -2.25 -10.60 13.75
C ASP A 124 -0.79 -10.11 13.79
N GLU A 125 -0.45 -9.20 12.88
CA GLU A 125 0.87 -8.56 12.71
C GLU A 125 1.00 -7.23 13.48
N HIS A 126 0.01 -6.88 14.30
CA HIS A 126 -0.07 -5.58 14.96
C HIS A 126 -0.03 -5.69 16.49
N ILE A 127 0.56 -4.66 17.11
CA ILE A 127 0.41 -4.34 18.52
C ILE A 127 -0.79 -3.39 18.67
N THR A 128 -1.77 -3.79 19.47
CA THR A 128 -2.93 -2.95 19.79
C THR A 128 -2.62 -2.08 21.01
N VAL A 129 -2.97 -0.79 20.93
CA VAL A 129 -2.70 0.20 21.99
C VAL A 129 -3.97 0.99 22.28
N ARG A 130 -4.48 0.89 23.52
CA ARG A 130 -5.64 1.64 24.00
C ARG A 130 -5.26 2.48 25.21
N PHE A 131 -5.67 3.75 25.19
CA PHE A 131 -5.47 4.70 26.28
C PHE A 131 -6.51 5.83 26.17
N PRO A 132 -6.84 6.53 27.26
CA PRO A 132 -7.74 7.68 27.24
C PRO A 132 -7.26 8.77 26.29
N TYR A 133 -8.20 9.40 25.59
CA TYR A 133 -7.87 10.45 24.63
C TYR A 133 -7.07 11.58 25.28
N HIS A 134 -5.90 11.84 24.71
CA HIS A 134 -5.08 12.99 25.06
C HIS A 134 -4.32 13.45 23.81
N VAL A 135 -4.46 14.72 23.43
CA VAL A 135 -3.94 15.23 22.15
C VAL A 135 -2.44 14.96 21.96
N LYS A 136 -1.62 15.14 23.02
CA LYS A 136 -0.17 14.88 22.94
C LYS A 136 0.15 13.38 22.84
N ALA A 137 -0.70 12.51 23.38
CA ALA A 137 -0.53 11.06 23.32
C ALA A 137 -0.89 10.53 21.92
N VAL A 138 -2.01 11.02 21.36
CA VAL A 138 -2.40 10.77 19.97
C VAL A 138 -1.32 11.24 18.99
N ASN A 139 -0.79 12.45 19.20
CA ASN A 139 0.31 12.98 18.38
C ASN A 139 1.62 12.17 18.52
N ALA A 140 1.81 11.43 19.61
CA ALA A 140 2.95 10.55 19.76
C ALA A 140 2.77 9.28 18.93
N ILE A 141 1.60 8.64 18.96
CA ILE A 141 1.31 7.45 18.15
C ILE A 141 1.23 7.76 16.66
N LYS A 142 0.71 8.91 16.26
CA LYS A 142 0.66 9.31 14.84
C LYS A 142 2.03 9.42 14.16
N LYS A 143 3.12 9.35 14.92
CA LYS A 143 4.50 9.31 14.39
C LYS A 143 5.01 7.91 14.11
N VAL A 144 4.27 6.86 14.49
CA VAL A 144 4.62 5.47 14.18
C VAL A 144 4.27 5.21 12.72
N ASP A 145 5.21 4.70 11.93
CA ASP A 145 4.94 4.36 10.53
C ASP A 145 3.96 3.17 10.44
N GLY A 146 3.07 3.21 9.45
CA GLY A 146 2.06 2.16 9.25
C GLY A 146 0.96 2.06 10.32
N ARG A 147 0.84 3.03 11.26
CA ARG A 147 -0.27 2.97 12.25
C ARG A 147 -1.65 3.06 11.59
N ILE A 148 -2.59 2.30 12.14
CA ILE A 148 -4.00 2.29 11.78
C ILE A 148 -4.83 2.61 13.03
N TRP A 149 -5.87 3.42 12.88
CA TRP A 149 -6.86 3.63 13.94
C TRP A 149 -8.04 2.69 13.70
N ASP A 150 -8.31 1.81 14.66
CA ASP A 150 -9.50 0.97 14.65
C ASP A 150 -10.67 1.75 15.27
N GLY A 151 -11.63 2.11 14.41
CA GLY A 151 -12.80 2.87 14.80
C GLY A 151 -13.80 2.08 15.63
N ASP A 152 -13.83 0.77 15.51
CA ASP A 152 -14.81 -0.10 16.15
C ASP A 152 -14.30 -0.51 17.54
N GLU A 153 -13.05 -0.94 17.62
CA GLU A 153 -12.39 -1.33 18.88
C GLU A 153 -11.84 -0.15 19.69
N LYS A 154 -11.84 1.05 19.09
CA LYS A 154 -11.26 2.29 19.64
C LYS A 154 -9.81 2.11 20.10
N CYS A 155 -9.00 1.43 19.28
CA CYS A 155 -7.60 1.15 19.57
C CYS A 155 -6.71 1.57 18.38
N TRP A 156 -5.42 1.76 18.66
CA TRP A 156 -4.42 1.93 17.60
C TRP A 156 -3.78 0.58 17.29
N ARG A 157 -3.74 0.18 16.02
CA ARG A 157 -3.00 -0.99 15.53
C ARG A 157 -1.67 -0.51 14.97
N LEU A 158 -0.56 -0.99 15.53
CA LEU A 158 0.81 -0.57 15.20
C LEU A 158 1.59 -1.77 14.65
N PRO A 159 2.24 -1.68 13.48
CA PRO A 159 3.02 -2.79 12.95
C PRO A 159 4.12 -3.21 13.94
N CYS A 160 4.18 -4.49 14.30
CA CYS A 160 5.06 -4.94 15.38
C CYS A 160 6.56 -4.81 15.06
N ASP A 161 6.92 -4.76 13.77
CA ASP A 161 8.28 -4.48 13.28
C ASP A 161 8.71 -3.02 13.53
N GLN A 162 7.79 -2.12 13.90
CA GLN A 162 8.08 -0.74 14.32
C GLN A 162 8.34 -0.60 15.82
N GLU A 163 8.79 -1.67 16.50
CA GLU A 163 8.98 -1.72 17.95
C GLU A 163 9.69 -0.48 18.52
N ARG A 164 10.79 -0.03 17.89
CA ARG A 164 11.54 1.14 18.36
C ARG A 164 10.68 2.41 18.39
N GLN A 165 9.84 2.61 17.37
CA GLN A 165 8.93 3.75 17.30
C GLN A 165 7.82 3.62 18.34
N ILE A 166 7.27 2.41 18.49
CA ILE A 166 6.26 2.08 19.50
C ILE A 166 6.76 2.41 20.90
N ARG A 167 7.95 1.93 21.29
CA ARG A 167 8.58 2.22 22.59
C ARG A 167 8.70 3.74 22.84
N SER A 168 9.11 4.49 21.82
CA SER A 168 9.23 5.96 21.89
C SER A 168 7.88 6.65 22.08
N ALA A 169 6.83 6.17 21.39
CA ALA A 169 5.47 6.66 21.55
C ALA A 169 4.92 6.34 22.95
N LEU A 170 5.04 5.09 23.41
CA LEU A 170 4.56 4.66 24.73
C LEU A 170 5.22 5.42 25.88
N ALA A 171 6.53 5.69 25.80
CA ALA A 171 7.22 6.52 26.80
C ALA A 171 6.60 7.93 26.91
N LYS A 172 6.24 8.55 25.78
CA LYS A 172 5.58 9.86 25.74
C LYS A 172 4.15 9.79 26.29
N ILE A 173 3.42 8.72 25.96
CA ILE A 173 2.06 8.48 26.44
C ILE A 173 2.06 8.36 27.96
N LEU A 174 2.92 7.51 28.54
CA LEU A 174 3.02 7.35 30.00
C LEU A 174 3.28 8.68 30.71
N LYS A 175 4.17 9.52 30.16
CA LYS A 175 4.41 10.86 30.71
C LYS A 175 3.15 11.73 30.73
N GLN A 176 2.28 11.62 29.71
CA GLN A 176 1.00 12.36 29.71
C GLN A 176 0.01 11.78 30.72
N LEU A 177 -0.07 10.46 30.83
CA LEU A 177 -0.98 9.79 31.77
C LEU A 177 -0.64 10.09 33.24
N GLN A 178 0.64 10.31 33.55
CA GLN A 178 1.10 10.67 34.90
C GLN A 178 0.85 12.14 35.27
N THR A 179 0.81 13.04 34.28
CA THR A 179 0.69 14.50 34.51
C THR A 179 -0.75 14.99 34.54
N GLY A 180 -1.71 14.21 34.04
CA GLY A 180 -3.13 14.56 34.04
C GLY A 180 -3.90 14.16 35.31
N ARG A 181 -3.29 14.30 36.50
CA ARG A 181 -4.00 14.25 37.79
C ARG A 181 -4.42 15.65 38.23
#